data_AF-A0A350KLF3-F1
#
_entry.id   AF-A0A350KLF3-F1
#
_cell.length_a   1.000
_cell.length_b   1.000
_cell.length_c   1.000
_cell.angle_alpha   90.00
_cell.angle_beta   90.00
_cell.angle_gamma   90.00
#
_symmetry.space_group_name_H-M   'P 1'
#
loop_
_entity.id
_entity.type
_entity.pdbx_description
1 polymer ?
#
loop_
_entity_poly.entity_id
_entity_poly.type
_entity_poly.pdbx_seq_one_letter_code
_entity_poly.pdbx_strand_id
1 'polypeptide(L)'
;MSSEQLQTLIDELKEKELQRDPFEFDAVLVSEEGSRLRSLGALLSYYDVPSEIKVLGTSLWADSRPAREPALIGGWFSHLPSDGFKIFSKRYNDIYGEKPPRIASQAYDAVALAAILAESGGFSYDNLTTVSGFKGVDGLFRLLPNGLSERGLQVLGVEKKGFVTLSPAPEVFETVPVFSPDVYIKDFRHSPDLVTVPETPEDSGTASGDENASSQQSAAERVQNH
;
A
#
# COMPACT_ATOMS: atom_id res chain seq x y z
N MET A 1 45.93 21.47 -31.21
CA MET A 1 45.57 22.00 -29.89
C MET A 1 46.84 22.22 -29.10
N SER A 2 47.00 23.38 -28.47
CA SER A 2 48.12 23.67 -27.57
C SER A 2 47.92 22.99 -26.21
N SER A 3 48.99 22.82 -25.44
CA SER A 3 48.91 22.26 -24.07
C SER A 3 47.96 23.05 -23.17
N GLU A 4 47.87 24.36 -23.40
CA GLU A 4 47.00 25.27 -22.67
C GLU A 4 45.52 25.00 -22.98
N GLN A 5 45.18 24.81 -24.27
CA GLN A 5 43.83 24.44 -24.69
C GLN A 5 43.39 23.07 -24.15
N LEU A 6 44.33 22.14 -24.01
CA LEU A 6 44.08 20.82 -23.42
C LEU A 6 43.79 20.94 -21.92
N GLN A 7 44.54 21.80 -21.21
CA GLN A 7 44.34 22.02 -19.78
C GLN A 7 43.00 22.70 -19.49
N THR A 8 42.64 23.73 -20.28
CA THR A 8 41.33 24.39 -20.18
C THR A 8 40.18 23.42 -20.43
N LEU A 9 40.32 22.54 -21.43
CA LEU A 9 39.29 21.54 -21.73
C LEU A 9 39.16 20.50 -20.60
N ILE A 10 40.27 20.08 -19.98
CA ILE A 10 40.26 19.17 -18.84
C ILE A 10 39.56 19.82 -17.64
N ASP A 11 39.82 21.10 -17.38
CA ASP A 11 39.22 21.80 -16.24
C ASP A 11 37.72 22.07 -16.46
N GLU A 12 37.30 22.42 -17.69
CA GLU A 12 35.88 22.50 -18.06
C GLU A 12 35.15 21.16 -17.96
N LEU A 13 35.79 20.06 -18.40
CA LEU A 13 35.21 18.73 -18.32
C LEU A 13 35.08 18.26 -16.87
N LYS A 14 36.08 18.54 -16.03
CA LYS A 14 35.99 18.26 -14.58
C LYS A 14 34.87 19.04 -13.92
N GLU A 15 34.71 20.34 -14.20
CA GLU A 15 33.58 21.10 -13.63
C GLU A 15 32.23 20.57 -14.13
N LYS A 16 32.10 20.23 -15.42
CA LYS A 16 30.84 19.68 -15.96
C LYS A 16 30.53 18.27 -15.47
N GLU A 17 31.52 17.40 -15.33
CA GLU A 17 31.33 16.07 -14.75
C GLU A 17 31.10 16.12 -13.24
N LEU A 18 31.76 17.03 -12.50
CA LEU A 18 31.52 17.21 -11.06
C LEU A 18 30.17 17.90 -10.76
N GLN A 19 29.62 18.71 -11.67
CA GLN A 19 28.31 19.36 -11.48
C GLN A 19 27.11 18.48 -11.81
N ARG A 20 27.29 17.37 -12.55
CA ARG A 20 26.28 16.32 -12.51
C ARG A 20 26.43 15.65 -11.15
N ASP A 21 25.48 15.94 -10.25
CA ASP A 21 25.22 15.03 -9.14
C ASP A 21 25.10 13.62 -9.78
N PRO A 22 25.99 12.66 -9.48
CA PRO A 22 26.03 11.41 -10.22
C PRO A 22 24.72 10.61 -10.13
N PHE A 23 23.81 11.01 -9.23
CA PHE A 23 22.50 10.42 -9.03
C PHE A 23 21.42 11.50 -9.04
N GLU A 24 20.58 11.54 -10.09
CA GLU A 24 19.41 12.42 -10.20
C GLU A 24 18.22 11.95 -9.34
N PHE A 25 18.43 11.01 -8.42
CA PHE A 25 17.37 10.38 -7.64
C PHE A 25 17.79 10.22 -6.18
N ASP A 26 16.82 10.33 -5.27
CA ASP A 26 17.05 10.13 -3.83
C ASP A 26 16.89 8.67 -3.38
N ALA A 27 16.24 7.85 -4.21
CA ALA A 27 15.88 6.48 -3.86
C ALA A 27 15.83 5.54 -5.08
N VAL A 28 16.06 4.24 -4.82
CA VAL A 28 15.94 3.16 -5.80
C VAL A 28 15.01 2.09 -5.26
N LEU A 29 13.94 1.78 -6.00
CA LEU A 29 13.05 0.66 -5.68
C LEU A 29 13.55 -0.64 -6.30
N VAL A 30 13.69 -1.67 -5.47
CA VAL A 30 14.13 -3.00 -5.86
C VAL A 30 13.01 -4.00 -5.61
N SER A 31 12.45 -4.55 -6.68
CA SER A 31 11.38 -5.55 -6.67
C SER A 31 11.88 -7.00 -6.64
N GLU A 32 13.16 -7.21 -6.35
CA GLU A 32 13.80 -8.53 -6.35
C GLU A 32 14.03 -9.08 -4.93
N GLU A 33 14.23 -10.39 -4.85
CA GLU A 33 14.58 -11.12 -3.63
C GLU A 33 15.72 -12.13 -3.87
N GLY A 34 16.26 -12.69 -2.79
CA GLY A 34 17.16 -13.84 -2.84
C GLY A 34 18.41 -13.62 -3.69
N SER A 35 18.67 -14.53 -4.65
CA SER A 35 19.90 -14.47 -5.46
C SER A 35 19.97 -13.26 -6.37
N ARG A 36 18.85 -12.85 -6.97
CA ARG A 36 18.81 -11.67 -7.85
C ARG A 36 19.07 -10.40 -7.07
N LEU A 37 18.48 -10.29 -5.88
CA LEU A 37 18.75 -9.19 -4.96
C LEU A 37 20.21 -9.13 -4.52
N ARG A 38 20.86 -10.26 -4.23
CA ARG A 38 22.30 -10.28 -3.92
C ARG A 38 23.16 -9.83 -5.10
N SER A 39 22.81 -10.23 -6.31
CA SER A 39 23.49 -9.75 -7.53
C SER A 39 23.31 -8.25 -7.73
N LEU A 40 22.09 -7.72 -7.55
CA LEU A 40 21.83 -6.28 -7.58
C LEU A 40 22.62 -5.54 -6.51
N GLY A 41 22.69 -6.08 -5.29
CA GLY A 41 23.49 -5.52 -4.21
C GLY A 41 24.97 -5.38 -4.56
N ALA A 42 25.55 -6.40 -5.18
CA ALA A 42 26.93 -6.34 -5.67
C ALA A 42 27.11 -5.29 -6.77
N LEU A 43 26.12 -5.11 -7.66
CA LEU A 43 26.14 -4.06 -8.67
C LEU A 43 26.04 -2.66 -8.06
N LEU A 44 25.15 -2.45 -7.09
CA LEU A 44 25.04 -1.17 -6.39
C LEU A 44 26.36 -0.79 -5.73
N SER A 45 27.06 -1.75 -5.11
CA SER A 45 28.41 -1.53 -4.58
C SER A 45 29.45 -1.31 -5.69
N TYR A 46 29.39 -2.04 -6.79
CA TYR A 46 30.33 -1.92 -7.91
C TYR A 46 30.25 -0.54 -8.61
N TYR A 47 29.05 0.04 -8.68
CA TYR A 47 28.82 1.37 -9.23
C TYR A 47 28.97 2.49 -8.19
N ASP A 48 29.49 2.20 -6.99
CA ASP A 48 29.69 3.15 -5.90
C ASP A 48 28.44 3.98 -5.59
N VAL A 49 27.25 3.34 -5.56
CA VAL A 49 26.00 4.02 -5.22
C VAL A 49 26.11 4.57 -3.79
N PRO A 50 25.96 5.90 -3.59
CA PRO A 50 26.13 6.55 -2.30
C PRO A 50 25.14 6.01 -1.26
N SER A 51 25.56 6.01 0.00
CA SER A 51 24.72 5.56 1.12
C SER A 51 23.52 6.46 1.40
N GLU A 52 23.57 7.68 0.88
CA GLU A 52 22.53 8.71 0.88
C GLU A 52 21.32 8.27 0.05
N ILE A 53 21.57 7.50 -1.03
CA ILE A 53 20.52 6.93 -1.86
C ILE A 53 19.77 5.86 -1.06
N LYS A 54 18.47 6.07 -0.88
CA LYS A 54 17.65 5.11 -0.14
C LYS A 54 17.27 3.91 -1.02
N VAL A 55 17.74 2.73 -0.65
CA VAL A 55 17.23 1.49 -1.25
C VAL A 55 15.87 1.16 -0.64
N LEU A 56 14.86 1.10 -1.50
CA LEU A 56 13.48 0.72 -1.17
C LEU A 56 13.22 -0.69 -1.68
N GLY A 57 12.46 -1.46 -0.92
CA GLY A 57 12.10 -2.84 -1.22
C GLY A 57 10.60 -3.08 -1.14
N THR A 58 10.19 -4.25 -1.62
CA THR A 58 8.81 -4.73 -1.51
C THR A 58 8.65 -5.67 -0.31
N SER A 59 7.42 -6.11 -0.08
CA SER A 59 7.09 -7.08 0.97
C SER A 59 7.81 -8.42 0.85
N LEU A 60 8.37 -8.74 -0.32
CA LEU A 60 9.20 -9.92 -0.58
C LEU A 60 10.44 -9.99 0.33
N TRP A 61 10.94 -8.84 0.77
CA TRP A 61 12.10 -8.79 1.66
C TRP A 61 11.82 -9.35 3.06
N ALA A 62 10.55 -9.56 3.44
CA ALA A 62 10.19 -10.09 4.76
C ALA A 62 10.74 -11.51 5.02
N ASP A 63 10.94 -12.32 3.97
CA ASP A 63 11.52 -13.67 4.07
C ASP A 63 13.05 -13.69 3.91
N SER A 64 13.64 -12.52 3.63
CA SER A 64 15.09 -12.38 3.47
C SER A 64 15.83 -12.51 4.81
N ARG A 65 17.13 -12.79 4.72
CA ARG A 65 18.02 -12.82 5.89
C ARG A 65 19.06 -11.72 5.72
N PRO A 66 18.98 -10.59 6.44
CA PRO A 66 19.91 -9.48 6.27
C PRO A 66 21.39 -9.88 6.36
N ALA A 67 21.72 -10.83 7.24
CA ALA A 67 23.09 -11.36 7.37
C ALA A 67 23.63 -12.06 6.10
N ARG A 68 22.76 -12.55 5.21
CA ARG A 68 23.12 -13.16 3.93
C ARG A 68 22.99 -12.18 2.76
N GLU A 69 22.42 -11.01 3.01
CA GLU A 69 22.05 -10.02 2.00
C GLU A 69 22.46 -8.62 2.51
N PRO A 70 23.76 -8.37 2.72
CA PRO A 70 24.23 -7.14 3.36
C PRO A 70 23.87 -5.88 2.58
N ALA A 71 23.62 -6.00 1.28
CA ALA A 71 23.16 -4.90 0.44
C ALA A 71 21.77 -4.35 0.82
N LEU A 72 21.00 -5.09 1.61
CA LEU A 72 19.73 -4.60 2.13
C LEU A 72 19.89 -3.66 3.33
N ILE A 73 21.02 -3.72 4.05
CA ILE A 73 21.21 -3.00 5.31
C ILE A 73 21.05 -1.49 5.08
N GLY A 74 20.19 -0.85 5.88
CA GLY A 74 19.85 0.57 5.74
C GLY A 74 18.72 0.87 4.74
N GLY A 75 18.29 -0.14 3.98
CA GLY A 75 17.13 -0.09 3.09
C GLY A 75 15.81 -0.22 3.84
N TRP A 76 14.73 0.24 3.21
CA TRP A 76 13.38 0.25 3.77
C TRP A 76 12.43 -0.58 2.90
N PHE A 77 11.45 -1.25 3.49
CA PHE A 77 10.42 -1.96 2.73
C PHE A 77 9.08 -1.91 3.46
N SER A 78 7.99 -2.06 2.71
CA SER A 78 6.65 -2.14 3.27
C SER A 78 6.19 -3.59 3.41
N HIS A 79 5.50 -3.90 4.51
CA HIS A 79 4.94 -5.23 4.74
C HIS A 79 3.65 -5.14 5.57
N LEU A 80 2.86 -6.21 5.56
CA LEU A 80 1.72 -6.33 6.47
C LEU A 80 2.21 -6.35 7.93
N PRO A 81 1.44 -5.81 8.89
CA PRO A 81 1.75 -5.96 10.31
C PRO A 81 1.82 -7.43 10.72
N SER A 82 2.81 -7.79 11.53
CA SER A 82 3.13 -9.20 11.81
C SER A 82 2.47 -9.77 13.06
N ASP A 83 2.00 -8.93 13.98
CA ASP A 83 1.62 -9.38 15.32
C ASP A 83 0.33 -10.20 15.34
N GLY A 84 -0.70 -9.74 14.61
CA GLY A 84 -1.92 -10.52 14.42
C GLY A 84 -1.65 -11.85 13.71
N PHE A 85 -0.79 -11.84 12.68
CA PHE A 85 -0.38 -13.06 11.98
C PHE A 85 0.36 -14.05 12.88
N LYS A 86 1.22 -13.61 13.81
CA LYS A 86 1.90 -14.50 14.78
C LYS A 86 0.89 -15.22 15.67
N ILE A 87 -0.10 -14.51 16.18
CA ILE A 87 -1.17 -15.08 17.03
C ILE A 87 -2.01 -16.07 16.23
N PHE A 88 -2.41 -15.70 15.00
CA PHE A 88 -3.11 -16.59 14.08
C PHE A 88 -2.30 -17.84 13.76
N SER A 89 -1.01 -17.67 13.43
CA SER A 89 -0.08 -18.75 13.08
C SER A 89 0.09 -19.76 14.20
N LYS A 90 0.18 -19.29 15.46
CA LYS A 90 0.20 -20.18 16.62
C LYS A 90 -1.07 -21.02 16.71
N ARG A 91 -2.25 -20.39 16.66
CA ARG A 91 -3.54 -21.12 16.74
C ARG A 91 -3.70 -22.11 15.58
N TYR A 92 -3.30 -21.71 14.38
CA TYR A 92 -3.34 -22.58 13.21
C TYR A 92 -2.45 -23.81 13.40
N ASN A 93 -1.22 -23.63 13.91
CA ASN A 93 -0.32 -24.74 14.20
C ASN A 93 -0.83 -25.65 15.32
N ASP A 94 -1.44 -25.09 16.36
CA ASP A 94 -2.04 -25.87 17.45
C ASP A 94 -3.18 -26.80 16.93
N ILE A 95 -3.88 -26.42 15.84
CA ILE A 95 -4.98 -27.19 15.25
C ILE A 95 -4.50 -28.15 14.15
N TYR A 96 -3.65 -27.67 13.24
CA TYR A 96 -3.29 -28.39 12.01
C TYR A 96 -1.88 -28.99 12.03
N GLY A 97 -1.06 -28.68 13.03
CA GLY A 97 0.29 -29.22 13.18
C GLY A 97 1.34 -28.59 12.26
N GLU A 98 0.97 -27.61 11.41
CA GLU A 98 1.87 -26.92 10.49
C GLU A 98 1.70 -25.39 10.55
N LYS A 99 2.61 -24.63 9.92
CA LYS A 99 2.48 -23.17 9.84
C LYS A 99 1.54 -22.81 8.68
N PRO A 100 0.63 -21.82 8.86
CA PRO A 100 -0.24 -21.42 7.78
C PRO A 100 0.54 -20.72 6.66
N PRO A 101 0.16 -20.94 5.39
CA PRO A 101 0.57 -20.04 4.31
C PRO A 101 -0.06 -18.65 4.51
N ARG A 102 0.56 -17.59 3.98
CA ARG A 102 0.05 -16.21 4.15
C ARG A 102 -1.37 -16.01 3.64
N ILE A 103 -1.77 -16.73 2.59
CA ILE A 103 -3.15 -16.65 2.07
C ILE A 103 -4.21 -17.13 3.08
N ALA A 104 -3.84 -17.97 4.05
CA ALA A 104 -4.78 -18.50 5.04
C ALA A 104 -5.31 -17.42 5.99
N SER A 105 -4.49 -16.42 6.38
CA SER A 105 -4.98 -15.30 7.19
C SER A 105 -5.94 -14.42 6.40
N GLN A 106 -5.69 -14.23 5.11
CA GLN A 106 -6.60 -13.46 4.24
C GLN A 106 -7.94 -14.17 4.06
N ALA A 107 -7.94 -15.49 3.87
CA ALA A 107 -9.16 -16.29 3.81
C ALA A 107 -9.93 -16.25 5.15
N TYR A 108 -9.21 -16.33 6.27
CA TYR A 108 -9.81 -16.18 7.60
C TYR A 108 -10.50 -14.82 7.76
N ASP A 109 -9.82 -13.73 7.36
CA ASP A 109 -10.37 -12.37 7.43
C ASP A 109 -11.60 -12.20 6.54
N ALA A 110 -11.62 -12.79 5.35
CA ALA A 110 -12.78 -12.76 4.47
C ALA A 110 -14.01 -13.45 5.08
N VAL A 111 -13.82 -14.62 5.69
CA VAL A 111 -14.90 -15.36 6.37
C VAL A 111 -15.36 -14.61 7.63
N ALA A 112 -14.43 -14.06 8.41
CA ALA A 112 -14.75 -13.28 9.59
C ALA A 112 -15.56 -12.02 9.21
N LEU A 113 -15.18 -11.33 8.14
CA LEU A 113 -15.94 -10.20 7.60
C LEU A 113 -17.35 -10.61 7.17
N ALA A 114 -17.48 -11.72 6.44
CA ALA A 114 -18.79 -12.22 6.02
C ALA A 114 -19.70 -12.54 7.20
N ALA A 115 -19.15 -13.12 8.28
CA ALA A 115 -19.89 -13.37 9.52
C ALA A 115 -20.35 -12.06 10.18
N ILE A 116 -19.48 -11.05 10.28
CA ILE A 116 -19.82 -9.75 10.84
C ILE A 116 -20.94 -9.09 10.02
N LEU A 117 -20.83 -9.08 8.70
CA LEU A 117 -21.85 -8.47 7.82
C LEU A 117 -23.21 -9.19 7.90
N ALA A 118 -23.20 -10.51 8.09
CA ALA A 118 -24.43 -11.27 8.30
C ALA A 118 -25.17 -10.83 9.59
N GLU A 119 -24.44 -10.40 10.62
CA GLU A 119 -25.01 -9.90 11.87
C GLU A 119 -25.37 -8.41 11.82
N SER A 120 -24.59 -7.60 11.11
CA SER A 120 -24.60 -6.13 11.27
C SER A 120 -25.38 -5.32 10.24
N GLY A 121 -25.91 -5.93 9.17
CA GLY A 121 -26.69 -5.17 8.18
C GLY A 121 -26.77 -5.74 6.77
N GLY A 122 -26.26 -6.96 6.53
CA GLY A 122 -26.34 -7.65 5.24
C GLY A 122 -25.19 -7.30 4.29
N PHE A 123 -25.17 -7.99 3.15
CA PHE A 123 -24.08 -7.99 2.17
C PHE A 123 -24.23 -6.93 1.08
N SER A 124 -24.70 -5.73 1.42
CA SER A 124 -24.79 -4.65 0.44
C SER A 124 -23.39 -4.22 -0.02
N TYR A 125 -23.34 -3.68 -1.23
CA TYR A 125 -22.10 -3.16 -1.80
C TYR A 125 -21.47 -2.07 -0.92
N ASP A 126 -22.28 -1.10 -0.46
CA ASP A 126 -21.84 -0.02 0.42
C ASP A 126 -21.28 -0.53 1.76
N ASN A 127 -21.88 -1.58 2.31
CA ASN A 127 -21.38 -2.20 3.55
C ASN A 127 -20.00 -2.86 3.30
N LEU A 128 -19.81 -3.53 2.16
CA LEU A 128 -18.54 -4.14 1.79
C LEU A 128 -17.44 -3.10 1.52
N THR A 129 -17.80 -1.96 0.92
CA THR A 129 -16.85 -0.91 0.50
C THR A 129 -16.81 0.28 1.46
N THR A 130 -17.09 0.04 2.74
CA THR A 130 -17.07 1.10 3.77
C THR A 130 -15.69 1.73 3.88
N VAL A 131 -15.64 3.08 3.84
CA VAL A 131 -14.39 3.88 3.79
C VAL A 131 -13.49 3.66 5.01
N SER A 132 -14.07 3.44 6.20
CA SER A 132 -13.31 3.16 7.43
C SER A 132 -12.63 1.80 7.42
N GLY A 133 -13.06 0.89 6.56
CA GLY A 133 -12.54 -0.47 6.49
C GLY A 133 -12.84 -1.33 7.71
N PHE A 134 -12.05 -2.38 7.84
CA PHE A 134 -12.16 -3.47 8.80
C PHE A 134 -10.78 -3.81 9.37
N LYS A 135 -10.76 -4.43 10.56
CA LYS A 135 -9.53 -4.94 11.18
C LYS A 135 -9.52 -6.47 11.12
N GLY A 136 -8.56 -7.01 10.39
CA GLY A 136 -8.30 -8.45 10.28
C GLY A 136 -7.04 -8.88 11.01
N VAL A 137 -6.67 -10.15 10.81
CA VAL A 137 -5.42 -10.77 11.29
C VAL A 137 -4.19 -10.03 10.77
N ASP A 138 -4.22 -9.60 9.51
CA ASP A 138 -3.14 -8.86 8.87
C ASP A 138 -3.30 -7.32 9.03
N GLY A 139 -4.10 -6.86 10.00
CA GLY A 139 -4.30 -5.44 10.29
C GLY A 139 -5.46 -4.81 9.53
N LEU A 140 -5.38 -3.49 9.35
CA LEU A 140 -6.44 -2.68 8.74
C LEU A 140 -6.54 -2.96 7.23
N PHE A 141 -7.75 -3.14 6.71
CA PHE A 141 -8.02 -3.24 5.28
C PHE A 141 -9.39 -2.70 4.92
N ARG A 142 -9.58 -2.26 3.67
CA ARG A 142 -10.90 -1.96 3.09
C ARG A 142 -11.02 -2.53 1.70
N LEU A 143 -12.23 -2.92 1.31
CA LEU A 143 -12.55 -3.25 -0.07
C LEU A 143 -12.91 -1.94 -0.79
N LEU A 144 -12.41 -1.80 -2.00
CA LEU A 144 -12.63 -0.62 -2.82
C LEU A 144 -13.76 -0.87 -3.82
N PRO A 145 -14.46 0.19 -4.27
CA PRO A 145 -15.50 0.06 -5.28
C PRO A 145 -15.03 -0.63 -6.58
N ASN A 146 -13.77 -0.50 -6.95
CA ASN A 146 -13.24 -1.19 -8.13
C ASN A 146 -12.90 -2.69 -7.90
N GLY A 147 -13.29 -3.26 -6.76
CA GLY A 147 -13.05 -4.67 -6.41
C GLY A 147 -11.66 -4.99 -5.88
N LEU A 148 -10.76 -4.00 -5.77
CA LEU A 148 -9.46 -4.18 -5.12
C LEU A 148 -9.56 -4.04 -3.60
N SER A 149 -8.49 -4.41 -2.90
CA SER A 149 -8.34 -4.16 -1.47
C SER A 149 -7.22 -3.16 -1.21
N GLU A 150 -7.47 -2.21 -0.33
CA GLU A 150 -6.43 -1.37 0.26
C GLU A 150 -6.11 -1.88 1.67
N ARG A 151 -4.83 -1.88 2.06
CA ARG A 151 -4.36 -2.42 3.33
C ARG A 151 -3.41 -1.47 4.02
N GLY A 152 -3.53 -1.39 5.35
CA GLY A 152 -2.59 -0.70 6.20
C GLY A 152 -1.27 -1.45 6.27
N LEU A 153 -0.21 -0.87 5.70
CA LEU A 153 1.14 -1.45 5.72
C LEU A 153 2.00 -0.74 6.75
N GLN A 154 2.91 -1.49 7.36
CA GLN A 154 4.02 -0.93 8.14
C GLN A 154 5.24 -0.73 7.24
N VAL A 155 6.12 0.20 7.64
CA VAL A 155 7.44 0.39 7.03
C VAL A 155 8.50 -0.17 7.96
N LEU A 156 9.32 -1.06 7.42
CA LEU A 156 10.40 -1.75 8.11
C LEU A 156 11.74 -1.29 7.56
N GLY A 157 12.69 -1.07 8.46
CA GLY A 157 14.10 -0.83 8.16
C GLY A 157 14.90 -2.11 8.31
N VAL A 158 15.85 -2.32 7.41
CA VAL A 158 16.73 -3.48 7.46
C VAL A 158 17.99 -3.18 8.27
N GLU A 159 18.21 -3.97 9.32
CA GLU A 159 19.41 -3.93 10.15
C GLU A 159 20.23 -5.22 10.03
N LYS A 160 21.47 -5.19 10.52
CA LYS A 160 22.37 -6.35 10.53
C LYS A 160 21.76 -7.61 11.15
N LYS A 161 20.90 -7.45 12.16
CA LYS A 161 20.34 -8.55 12.95
C LYS A 161 18.89 -8.90 12.59
N GLY A 162 18.25 -8.17 11.69
CA GLY A 162 16.84 -8.37 11.37
C GLY A 162 16.19 -7.07 10.88
N PHE A 163 14.89 -6.95 11.13
CA PHE A 163 14.10 -5.78 10.73
C PHE A 163 13.65 -5.01 11.96
N VAL A 164 13.61 -3.69 11.83
CA VAL A 164 13.06 -2.77 12.83
C VAL A 164 11.88 -2.02 12.24
N THR A 165 10.82 -1.78 13.01
CA THR A 165 9.70 -0.95 12.56
C THR A 165 10.12 0.51 12.56
N LEU A 166 10.08 1.14 11.39
CA LEU A 166 10.33 2.58 11.21
C LEU A 166 9.04 3.38 11.27
N SER A 167 7.97 2.84 10.67
CA SER A 167 6.63 3.39 10.75
C SER A 167 5.63 2.26 11.00
N PRO A 168 4.80 2.32 12.07
CA PRO A 168 3.79 1.31 12.34
C PRO A 168 2.72 1.29 11.24
N ALA A 169 1.99 0.18 11.13
CA ALA A 169 0.83 0.13 10.26
C ALA A 169 -0.25 1.09 10.79
N PRO A 170 -0.98 1.80 9.91
CA PRO A 170 -2.03 2.72 10.33
C PRO A 170 -3.17 1.98 11.01
N GLU A 171 -3.77 2.61 12.02
CA GLU A 171 -4.93 2.06 12.72
C GLU A 171 -6.28 2.51 12.13
N VAL A 172 -6.25 3.56 11.31
CA VAL A 172 -7.39 4.16 10.60
C VAL A 172 -6.97 4.59 9.19
N PHE A 173 -7.92 4.62 8.26
CA PHE A 173 -7.71 5.25 6.95
C PHE A 173 -7.97 6.75 7.07
N GLU A 174 -6.92 7.56 7.00
CA GLU A 174 -7.02 9.02 7.08
C GLU A 174 -7.41 9.67 5.73
N THR A 175 -7.36 8.89 4.65
CA THR A 175 -7.59 9.36 3.29
C THR A 175 -8.82 8.73 2.67
N VAL A 176 -9.45 9.51 1.78
CA VAL A 176 -10.42 8.96 0.82
C VAL A 176 -9.73 7.89 -0.04
N PRO A 177 -10.41 6.79 -0.38
CA PRO A 177 -9.82 5.75 -1.18
C PRO A 177 -9.39 6.28 -2.54
N VAL A 178 -8.11 6.11 -2.87
CA VAL A 178 -7.56 6.43 -4.19
C VAL A 178 -7.59 5.16 -5.02
N PHE A 179 -8.44 5.13 -6.03
CA PHE A 179 -8.47 4.03 -6.98
C PHE A 179 -8.59 4.54 -8.41
N SER A 180 -7.90 3.86 -9.31
CA SER A 180 -8.21 3.97 -10.73
C SER A 180 -9.54 3.25 -10.97
N PRO A 181 -10.51 3.88 -11.65
CA PRO A 181 -11.76 3.20 -12.04
C PRO A 181 -11.45 2.02 -12.97
N ASP A 182 -10.41 2.14 -13.80
CA ASP A 182 -9.95 1.08 -14.69
C ASP A 182 -8.83 0.28 -14.03
N VAL A 183 -9.19 -0.84 -13.39
CA VAL A 183 -8.21 -1.86 -12.90
C VAL A 183 -8.04 -2.98 -13.91
N TYR A 184 -9.07 -3.24 -14.70
CA TYR A 184 -9.10 -4.31 -15.68
C TYR A 184 -9.09 -3.72 -17.08
N ILE A 185 -8.03 -4.04 -17.83
CA ILE A 185 -8.03 -3.81 -19.26
C ILE A 185 -8.98 -4.84 -19.86
N LYS A 186 -10.08 -4.36 -20.44
CA LYS A 186 -11.02 -5.19 -21.22
C LYS A 186 -10.23 -6.04 -22.22
N ASP A 187 -10.54 -7.33 -22.30
CA ASP A 187 -9.88 -8.33 -23.17
C ASP A 187 -8.45 -8.76 -22.75
N PHE A 188 -7.98 -8.39 -21.54
CA PHE A 188 -6.79 -9.03 -20.96
C PHE A 188 -7.09 -10.47 -20.53
N ARG A 189 -6.17 -11.41 -20.78
CA ARG A 189 -6.42 -12.85 -20.60
C ARG A 189 -6.91 -13.16 -19.18
N HIS A 190 -8.06 -13.85 -19.10
CA HIS A 190 -8.73 -14.30 -17.87
C HIS A 190 -9.33 -13.20 -16.97
N SER A 191 -9.59 -12.00 -17.51
CA SER A 191 -10.42 -11.03 -16.80
C SER A 191 -11.83 -11.62 -16.59
N PRO A 192 -12.34 -11.69 -15.35
CA PRO A 192 -13.72 -12.08 -15.10
C PRO A 192 -14.68 -11.03 -15.66
N ASP A 193 -15.88 -11.44 -16.08
CA ASP A 193 -16.96 -10.51 -16.39
C ASP A 193 -17.28 -9.69 -15.12
N LEU A 194 -17.08 -8.37 -15.19
CA LEU A 194 -17.22 -7.49 -14.02
C LEU A 194 -18.69 -7.41 -13.59
N VAL A 195 -18.90 -7.45 -12.27
CA VAL A 195 -20.12 -6.87 -11.68
C VAL A 195 -20.01 -5.37 -11.90
N THR A 196 -20.93 -4.80 -12.67
CA THR A 196 -21.00 -3.34 -12.87
C THR A 196 -21.19 -2.67 -11.51
N VAL A 197 -20.28 -1.76 -11.16
CA VAL A 197 -20.49 -0.83 -10.04
C VAL A 197 -21.83 -0.13 -10.30
N PRO A 198 -22.80 -0.16 -9.36
CA PRO A 198 -24.02 0.63 -9.54
C PRO A 198 -23.58 2.08 -9.72
N GLU A 199 -24.03 2.73 -10.79
CA GLU A 199 -23.79 4.17 -10.96
C GLU A 199 -24.32 4.88 -9.71
N THR A 200 -23.43 5.59 -9.00
CA THR A 200 -23.86 6.58 -8.02
C THR A 200 -24.78 7.53 -8.76
N PRO A 201 -26.00 7.84 -8.27
CA PRO A 201 -26.86 8.79 -8.97
C PRO A 201 -26.08 10.08 -9.16
N GLU A 202 -25.74 10.39 -10.41
CA GLU A 202 -25.23 11.71 -10.76
C GLU A 202 -26.26 12.72 -10.28
N ASP A 203 -25.78 13.79 -9.66
CA ASP A 203 -26.59 14.94 -9.24
C ASP A 203 -27.21 15.62 -10.48
N SER A 204 -28.26 15.02 -11.02
CA SER A 204 -29.09 15.59 -12.08
C SER A 204 -30.06 16.58 -11.43
N GLY A 205 -29.56 17.78 -11.18
CA GLY A 205 -30.29 18.78 -10.41
C GLY A 205 -29.96 20.23 -10.76
N THR A 206 -29.82 20.57 -12.05
CA THR A 206 -30.03 21.97 -12.46
C THR A 206 -31.48 22.37 -12.15
N ALA A 207 -31.68 23.19 -11.13
CA ALA A 207 -32.92 23.94 -10.93
C ALA A 207 -32.57 25.41 -10.65
N SER A 208 -32.53 26.20 -11.73
CA SER A 208 -32.79 27.64 -11.67
C SER A 208 -34.30 27.86 -11.60
N GLY A 209 -34.76 28.72 -10.68
CA GLY A 209 -36.08 29.34 -10.76
C GLY A 209 -36.86 29.29 -9.46
N ASP A 210 -36.98 30.47 -8.84
CA ASP A 210 -37.87 30.82 -7.74
C ASP A 210 -39.28 30.21 -7.88
N GLU A 211 -39.81 29.65 -6.79
CA GLU A 211 -41.14 29.99 -6.23
C GLU A 211 -41.45 29.13 -4.99
N ASN A 212 -42.14 29.75 -4.01
CA ASN A 212 -42.70 29.20 -2.77
C ASN A 212 -41.82 29.05 -1.51
N ALA A 213 -41.40 30.21 -1.00
CA ALA A 213 -41.36 30.47 0.44
C ALA A 213 -42.78 30.58 1.03
N SER A 214 -43.38 29.44 1.39
CA SER A 214 -44.40 29.35 2.44
C SER A 214 -44.76 27.89 2.66
N SER A 215 -44.88 27.50 3.93
CA SER A 215 -45.39 26.21 4.43
C SER A 215 -44.35 25.20 4.90
N GLN A 216 -43.42 25.55 5.80
CA GLN A 216 -42.94 24.63 6.86
C GLN A 216 -42.52 25.39 8.14
N GLN A 217 -43.44 26.21 8.66
CA GLN A 217 -43.51 26.55 10.09
C GLN A 217 -44.74 25.82 10.66
N SER A 218 -44.71 24.49 10.71
CA SER A 218 -45.69 23.68 11.46
C SER A 218 -45.22 22.23 11.61
N ALA A 219 -44.09 22.01 12.29
CA ALA A 219 -43.69 20.66 12.71
C ALA A 219 -42.70 20.65 13.90
N ALA A 220 -42.66 21.72 14.70
CA ALA A 220 -41.75 21.82 15.86
C ALA A 220 -42.48 21.94 17.21
N GLU A 221 -43.77 21.57 17.29
CA GLU A 221 -44.55 21.78 18.53
C GLU A 221 -45.49 20.61 18.89
N ARG A 222 -45.08 19.36 18.64
CA ARG A 222 -45.86 18.17 19.04
C ARG A 222 -45.05 16.98 19.56
N VAL A 223 -44.03 17.21 20.40
CA VAL A 223 -43.45 16.16 21.26
C VAL A 223 -43.12 16.71 22.67
N GLN A 224 -44.07 17.40 23.28
CA GLN A 224 -43.96 17.80 24.69
C GLN A 224 -45.29 17.63 25.45
N ASN A 225 -45.96 16.52 25.19
CA ASN A 225 -47.07 16.02 26.01
C ASN A 225 -47.11 14.49 25.94
N HIS A 226 -46.15 13.83 26.60
CA HIS A 226 -46.33 12.66 27.48
C HIS A 226 -44.97 12.26 28.06
#